data_AF-A0A1I5DJI6-F1
#
_entry.id   AF-A0A1I5DJI6-F1
#
_cell.length_a   1.000
_cell.length_b   1.000
_cell.length_c   1.000
_cell.angle_alpha   90.00
_cell.angle_beta   90.00
_cell.angle_gamma   90.00
#
_symmetry.space_group_name_H-M   'P 1'
#
loop_
_entity.id
_entity.type
_entity.pdbx_description
1 polymer ?
#
loop_
_entity_poly.entity_id
_entity_poly.type
_entity_poly.pdbx_seq_one_letter_code
_entity_poly.pdbx_strand_id
1 'polypeptide(L)'
;MNTENLFTPSNEETQDVFELSQNRYEQEIAHYEALVKEKPELAHLFSDNVKPDTLTSPVLNQTEFVSGYFNINTYHQYGSFPFIQISSHSTTIGHAPNAGRKTNFNGYIQGGYNTPLFNFNNIHLGGVVKYPHSIVNTPLNIQLYIYPRNIILRLLKGNVYLGDLYSVQQNHILITYPIVLSGIGTFNLFQHQ
;
A
#
# COMPACT_ATOMS: atom_id res chain seq x y z
N MET A 1 0.90 21.74 23.16
CA MET A 1 0.82 21.06 21.85
C MET A 1 2.22 20.57 21.55
N ASN A 2 2.53 19.33 21.93
CA ASN A 2 3.90 18.82 21.87
C ASN A 2 4.22 18.39 20.44
N THR A 3 5.13 19.11 19.80
CA THR A 3 5.89 18.65 18.64
C THR A 3 6.82 17.53 19.09
N GLU A 4 6.28 16.35 19.36
CA GLU A 4 7.10 15.14 19.41
C GLU A 4 7.63 14.91 17.99
N ASN A 5 8.96 14.96 17.87
CA ASN A 5 9.78 14.69 16.70
C ASN A 5 9.04 13.93 15.57
N LEU A 6 8.50 14.66 14.59
CA LEU A 6 8.24 14.07 13.28
C LEU A 6 9.59 13.68 12.70
N PHE A 7 9.99 12.43 12.92
CA PHE A 7 11.08 11.80 12.19
C PHE A 7 10.68 11.79 10.72
N THR A 8 11.13 12.82 10.00
CA THR A 8 11.06 12.84 8.54
C THR A 8 12.15 11.90 8.06
N PRO A 9 11.82 10.84 7.30
CA PRO A 9 12.84 9.93 6.81
C PRO A 9 13.82 10.68 5.93
N SER A 10 15.08 10.28 6.00
CA SER A 10 16.12 10.80 5.11
C SER A 10 15.83 10.41 3.66
N ASN A 11 16.44 11.13 2.71
CA ASN A 11 16.32 10.80 1.30
C ASN A 11 16.88 9.39 0.99
N GLU A 12 17.90 8.96 1.72
CA GLU A 12 18.51 7.62 1.60
C GLU A 12 17.54 6.52 2.06
N GLU A 13 16.96 6.64 3.27
CA GLU A 13 15.96 5.68 3.78
C GLU A 13 14.73 5.59 2.87
N THR A 14 14.36 6.72 2.28
CA THR A 14 13.25 6.82 1.34
C THR A 14 13.57 6.09 0.03
N GLN A 15 14.79 6.26 -0.50
CA GLN A 15 15.27 5.57 -1.70
C GLN A 15 15.37 4.05 -1.48
N ASP A 16 15.91 3.61 -0.34
CA ASP A 16 16.01 2.19 0.04
C ASP A 16 14.64 1.51 0.05
N VAL A 17 13.61 2.22 0.53
CA VAL A 17 12.22 1.73 0.53
C VAL A 17 11.69 1.53 -0.89
N PHE A 18 11.99 2.43 -1.83
CA PHE A 18 11.56 2.27 -3.22
C PHE A 18 12.27 1.12 -3.92
N GLU A 19 13.58 0.97 -3.72
CA GLU A 19 14.35 -0.16 -4.26
C GLU A 19 13.85 -1.48 -3.68
N LEU A 20 13.58 -1.53 -2.37
CA LEU A 20 12.96 -2.69 -1.74
C LEU A 20 11.58 -2.99 -2.36
N SER A 21 10.74 -1.98 -2.51
CA SER A 21 9.39 -2.12 -3.09
C SER A 21 9.46 -2.65 -4.53
N GLN A 22 10.35 -2.12 -5.35
CA GLN A 22 10.54 -2.57 -6.73
C GLN A 22 11.04 -4.03 -6.79
N ASN A 23 12.06 -4.37 -6.01
CA ASN A 23 12.59 -5.74 -5.97
C ASN A 23 11.52 -6.75 -5.51
N ARG A 24 10.68 -6.36 -4.55
CA ARG A 24 9.58 -7.19 -4.05
C ARG A 24 8.47 -7.35 -5.07
N TYR A 25 8.16 -6.28 -5.81
CA TYR A 25 7.22 -6.34 -6.91
C TYR A 25 7.67 -7.38 -7.95
N GLU A 26 8.94 -7.32 -8.38
CA GLU A 26 9.49 -8.25 -9.38
C GLU A 26 9.46 -9.71 -8.90
N GLN A 27 9.76 -9.94 -7.61
CA GLN A 27 9.64 -11.26 -6.99
C GLN A 27 8.21 -11.79 -6.97
N GLU A 28 7.22 -10.96 -6.64
CA GLU A 28 5.81 -11.36 -6.62
C GLU A 28 5.31 -11.71 -8.03
N ILE A 29 5.69 -10.93 -9.04
CA ILE A 29 5.34 -11.24 -10.43
C ILE A 29 5.97 -12.57 -10.88
N ALA A 30 7.26 -12.78 -10.60
CA ALA A 30 7.93 -14.05 -10.90
C ALA A 30 7.26 -15.24 -10.19
N HIS A 31 6.77 -15.03 -8.96
CA HIS A 31 6.00 -16.04 -8.24
C HIS A 31 4.67 -16.36 -8.95
N TYR A 32 3.94 -15.35 -9.41
CA TYR A 32 2.70 -15.57 -10.17
C TYR A 32 2.97 -16.28 -11.50
N GLU A 33 4.03 -15.92 -12.21
CA GLU A 33 4.45 -16.63 -13.41
C GLU A 33 4.74 -18.12 -13.14
N ALA A 34 5.42 -18.43 -12.02
CA ALA A 34 5.67 -19.81 -11.62
C ALA A 34 4.37 -20.55 -11.28
N LEU A 35 3.46 -19.93 -10.51
CA LEU A 35 2.16 -20.51 -10.19
C LEU A 35 1.32 -20.79 -11.43
N VAL A 36 1.33 -19.90 -12.42
CA VAL A 36 0.61 -20.10 -13.69
C VAL A 36 1.21 -21.25 -14.50
N LYS A 37 2.54 -21.42 -14.47
CA LYS A 37 3.21 -22.57 -15.11
C LYS A 37 2.87 -23.89 -14.41
N GLU A 38 2.80 -23.89 -13.09
CA GLU A 38 2.46 -25.07 -12.29
C GLU A 38 0.97 -25.44 -12.36
N LYS A 39 0.08 -24.43 -12.39
CA LYS A 39 -1.38 -24.57 -12.38
C LYS A 39 -2.02 -23.68 -13.45
N PRO A 40 -1.99 -24.08 -14.72
CA PRO A 40 -2.52 -23.29 -15.83
C PRO A 40 -4.00 -22.92 -15.68
N GLU A 41 -4.78 -23.71 -14.94
CA GLU A 41 -6.18 -23.42 -14.64
C GLU A 41 -6.37 -22.11 -13.85
N LEU A 42 -5.36 -21.67 -13.09
CA LEU A 42 -5.38 -20.41 -12.34
C LEU A 42 -4.89 -19.21 -13.16
N ALA A 43 -4.43 -19.41 -14.39
CA ALA A 43 -3.86 -18.36 -15.24
C ALA A 43 -4.77 -17.14 -15.39
N HIS A 44 -6.08 -17.36 -15.49
CA HIS A 44 -7.07 -16.30 -15.66
C HIS A 44 -7.09 -15.30 -14.48
N LEU A 45 -6.76 -15.77 -13.25
CA LEU A 45 -6.74 -14.93 -12.05
C LEU A 45 -5.56 -13.95 -12.02
N PHE A 46 -4.47 -14.30 -12.70
CA PHE A 46 -3.23 -13.51 -12.76
C PHE A 46 -2.99 -12.92 -14.14
N SER A 47 -3.95 -13.04 -15.06
CA SER A 47 -3.72 -12.76 -16.47
C SER A 47 -3.35 -11.30 -16.73
N ASP A 48 -3.81 -10.37 -15.90
CA ASP A 48 -3.43 -8.95 -15.99
C ASP A 48 -2.08 -8.65 -15.33
N ASN A 49 -1.52 -9.58 -14.55
CA ASN A 49 -0.17 -9.50 -13.99
C ASN A 49 0.89 -10.20 -14.85
N VAL A 50 0.49 -11.24 -15.60
CA VAL A 50 1.40 -12.18 -16.29
C VAL A 50 1.36 -12.06 -17.81
N LYS A 51 0.37 -11.36 -18.40
CA LYS A 51 0.34 -11.15 -19.85
C LYS A 51 1.59 -10.37 -20.28
N PRO A 52 2.36 -10.87 -21.27
CA PRO A 52 3.40 -10.09 -21.89
C PRO A 52 2.77 -8.85 -22.53
N ASP A 53 3.41 -7.69 -22.33
CA ASP A 53 2.96 -6.42 -22.88
C ASP A 53 2.92 -6.44 -24.40
N THR A 54 1.77 -6.83 -24.95
CA THR A 54 1.49 -6.72 -26.39
C THR A 54 1.03 -5.31 -26.79
N LEU A 55 0.99 -4.37 -25.85
CA LEU A 55 0.52 -3.01 -26.08
C LEU A 55 1.72 -2.06 -26.25
N THR A 56 1.93 -1.64 -27.49
CA THR A 56 2.91 -0.64 -27.95
C THR A 56 2.69 0.78 -27.38
N SER A 57 1.86 0.95 -26.34
CA SER A 57 1.58 2.25 -25.74
C SER A 57 2.43 2.45 -24.48
N PRO A 58 3.40 3.39 -24.48
CA PRO A 58 4.32 3.62 -23.36
C PRO A 58 3.64 4.14 -22.07
N VAL A 59 2.32 4.33 -22.07
CA VAL A 59 1.55 4.91 -20.96
C VAL A 59 1.08 3.87 -19.95
N LEU A 60 0.86 2.62 -20.37
CA LEU A 60 0.34 1.57 -19.47
C LEU A 60 1.42 0.94 -18.58
N ASN A 61 2.69 1.05 -18.97
CA ASN A 61 3.82 0.46 -18.24
C ASN A 61 4.54 1.42 -17.28
N GLN A 62 3.99 2.61 -17.07
CA GLN A 62 4.61 3.56 -16.16
C GLN A 62 4.35 3.14 -14.71
N THR A 63 5.44 2.82 -14.02
CA THR A 63 5.51 2.74 -12.56
C THR A 63 5.43 4.16 -12.00
N GLU A 64 4.55 4.41 -11.03
CA GLU A 64 4.62 5.63 -10.22
C GLU A 64 5.04 5.29 -8.80
N PHE A 65 5.73 6.24 -8.20
CA PHE A 65 6.13 6.26 -6.80
C PHE A 65 4.95 6.81 -6.00
N VAL A 66 4.56 6.07 -4.97
CA VAL A 66 3.59 6.48 -3.96
C VAL A 66 4.35 6.74 -2.67
N SER A 67 4.16 7.92 -2.08
CA SER A 67 4.88 8.31 -0.86
C SER A 67 4.02 9.22 0.00
N GLY A 68 3.86 8.90 1.28
CA GLY A 68 3.06 9.72 2.18
C GLY A 68 3.10 9.27 3.63
N TYR A 69 2.51 10.09 4.49
CA TYR A 69 2.31 9.74 5.90
C TYR A 69 0.91 9.20 6.13
N PHE A 70 0.84 8.07 6.83
CA PHE A 70 -0.38 7.33 7.09
C PHE A 70 -0.60 7.18 8.59
N ASN A 71 -1.88 7.19 8.97
CA ASN A 71 -2.36 6.82 10.28
C ASN A 71 -3.12 5.49 10.16
N ILE A 72 -2.89 4.58 11.09
CA ILE A 72 -3.50 3.25 11.15
C ILE A 72 -4.06 3.09 12.57
N ASN A 73 -5.37 3.30 12.68
CA ASN A 73 -6.03 3.43 13.98
C ASN A 73 -7.24 2.51 14.05
N THR A 74 -7.43 1.88 15.20
CA THR A 74 -8.63 1.09 15.51
C THR A 74 -9.69 1.96 16.15
N TYR A 75 -10.91 1.90 15.63
CA TYR A 75 -12.06 2.64 16.11
C TYR A 75 -13.14 1.69 16.59
N HIS A 76 -13.87 2.15 17.61
CA HIS A 76 -15.04 1.47 18.15
C HIS A 76 -16.26 2.38 17.98
N GLN A 77 -17.33 1.82 17.44
CA GLN A 77 -18.61 2.50 17.35
C GLN A 77 -19.65 1.68 18.11
N TYR A 78 -20.46 2.34 18.93
CA TYR A 78 -21.52 1.68 19.67
C TYR A 78 -22.48 0.97 18.71
N GLY A 79 -22.78 -0.31 18.98
CA GLY A 79 -23.66 -1.13 18.14
C GLY A 79 -23.00 -1.75 16.91
N SER A 80 -21.69 -1.56 16.70
CA SER A 80 -20.95 -2.10 15.55
C SER A 80 -19.68 -2.82 15.99
N PHE A 81 -19.17 -3.70 15.13
CA PHE A 81 -17.83 -4.25 15.31
C PHE A 81 -16.77 -3.16 15.20
N PRO A 82 -15.64 -3.28 15.94
CA PRO A 82 -14.51 -2.39 15.74
C PRO A 82 -13.98 -2.51 14.32
N PHE A 83 -13.27 -1.48 13.89
CA PHE A 83 -12.66 -1.45 12.57
C PHE A 83 -11.36 -0.70 12.58
N ILE A 84 -10.52 -0.99 11.59
CA ILE A 84 -9.25 -0.30 11.42
C ILE A 84 -9.39 0.64 10.24
N GLN A 85 -9.11 1.92 10.49
CA GLN A 85 -9.01 2.93 9.45
C GLN A 85 -7.54 3.15 9.11
N ILE A 86 -7.25 3.21 7.82
CA ILE A 86 -5.95 3.60 7.28
C ILE A 86 -6.18 4.91 6.54
N SER A 87 -5.58 6.00 6.99
CA SER A 87 -5.79 7.31 6.38
C SER A 87 -4.49 8.03 6.10
N SER A 88 -4.43 8.76 5.00
CA SER A 88 -3.37 9.73 4.74
C SER A 88 -4.00 11.05 4.40
N HIS A 89 -3.58 12.11 5.09
CA HIS A 89 -3.98 13.46 4.73
C HIS A 89 -3.37 13.85 3.38
N SER A 90 -2.08 13.59 3.18
CA SER A 90 -1.35 13.94 1.95
C SER A 90 -0.37 12.84 1.55
N THR A 91 -0.65 12.20 0.42
CA THR A 91 0.20 11.24 -0.27
C THR A 91 0.52 11.78 -1.66
N THR A 92 1.78 11.67 -2.07
CA THR A 92 2.26 12.01 -3.41
C THR A 92 2.24 10.77 -4.28
N ILE A 93 1.68 10.88 -5.47
CA ILE A 93 1.72 9.84 -6.51
C ILE A 93 2.28 10.45 -7.78
N GLY A 94 3.42 9.96 -8.26
CA GLY A 94 4.02 10.48 -9.49
C GLY A 94 5.29 9.76 -9.92
N HIS A 95 5.99 10.33 -10.91
CA HIS A 95 7.15 9.71 -11.55
C HIS A 95 8.44 9.75 -10.71
N ALA A 96 8.39 10.40 -9.55
CA ALA A 96 9.47 10.39 -8.56
C ALA A 96 8.90 10.45 -7.14
N PRO A 97 9.64 9.98 -6.11
CA PRO A 97 9.19 9.89 -4.72
C PRO A 97 8.46 11.11 -4.15
N ASN A 98 8.90 12.31 -4.52
CA ASN A 98 8.41 13.58 -3.97
C ASN A 98 7.84 14.51 -5.05
N ALA A 99 7.69 14.04 -6.29
CA ALA A 99 7.18 14.83 -7.39
C ALA A 99 5.97 14.13 -8.02
N GLY A 100 4.80 14.75 -7.88
CA GLY A 100 3.57 14.13 -8.37
C GLY A 100 2.32 14.85 -7.91
N ARG A 101 1.19 14.18 -8.19
CA ARG A 101 -0.13 14.59 -7.79
C ARG A 101 -0.29 14.36 -6.30
N LYS A 102 -0.88 15.32 -5.60
CA LYS A 102 -1.23 15.17 -4.19
C LYS A 102 -2.60 14.51 -4.09
N THR A 103 -2.69 13.51 -3.22
CA THR A 103 -3.90 12.73 -2.94
C THR A 103 -4.08 12.59 -1.44
N ASN A 104 -5.30 12.29 -1.00
CA ASN A 104 -5.54 11.68 0.31
C ASN A 104 -5.77 10.18 0.12
N PHE A 105 -5.55 9.40 1.17
CA PHE A 105 -5.93 7.99 1.19
C PHE A 105 -6.94 7.75 2.30
N ASN A 106 -7.97 6.97 1.99
CA ASN A 106 -8.92 6.48 2.99
C ASN A 106 -9.17 5.00 2.74
N GLY A 107 -8.82 4.18 3.73
CA GLY A 107 -9.01 2.75 3.73
C GLY A 107 -9.64 2.26 5.02
N TYR A 108 -10.32 1.12 4.92
CA TYR A 108 -11.08 0.52 5.99
C TYR A 108 -10.92 -0.99 5.96
N ILE A 109 -10.68 -1.57 7.13
CA ILE A 109 -10.63 -2.99 7.39
C ILE A 109 -11.71 -3.29 8.42
N GLN A 110 -12.69 -4.10 8.00
CA GLN A 110 -13.75 -4.56 8.88
C GLN A 110 -13.15 -5.50 9.93
N GLY A 111 -13.29 -5.13 11.19
CA GLY A 111 -12.87 -5.96 12.31
C GLY A 111 -13.97 -6.90 12.80
N GLY A 112 -13.60 -7.80 13.69
CA GLY A 112 -14.49 -8.63 14.50
C GLY A 112 -14.24 -8.42 16.02
N TYR A 113 -14.73 -9.34 16.85
CA TYR A 113 -14.59 -9.26 18.30
C TYR A 113 -13.14 -9.15 18.80
N ASN A 114 -12.19 -9.79 18.10
CA ASN A 114 -10.78 -9.85 18.48
C ASN A 114 -9.90 -8.91 17.63
N THR A 115 -10.46 -7.79 17.16
CA THR A 115 -9.70 -6.82 16.36
C THR A 115 -8.58 -6.24 17.20
N PRO A 116 -7.31 -6.32 16.77
CA PRO A 116 -6.20 -5.71 17.49
C PRO A 116 -6.39 -4.21 17.62
N LEU A 117 -5.94 -3.64 18.75
CA LEU A 117 -5.95 -2.19 18.96
C LEU A 117 -4.66 -1.58 18.39
N PHE A 118 -4.79 -0.88 17.28
CA PHE A 118 -3.71 -0.11 16.68
C PHE A 118 -3.91 1.39 16.89
N ASN A 119 -2.80 2.08 17.15
CA ASN A 119 -2.74 3.53 17.20
C ASN A 119 -1.39 3.98 16.63
N PHE A 120 -1.18 3.72 15.34
CA PHE A 120 0.02 4.13 14.66
C PHE A 120 -0.24 5.42 13.90
N ASN A 121 0.44 6.50 14.29
CA ASN A 121 0.28 7.80 13.66
C ASN A 121 1.55 8.20 12.93
N ASN A 122 1.37 8.91 11.83
CA ASN A 122 2.45 9.50 11.05
C ASN A 122 3.52 8.49 10.61
N ILE A 123 3.09 7.31 10.16
CA ILE A 123 3.97 6.31 9.54
C ILE A 123 4.23 6.75 8.10
N HIS A 124 5.48 6.98 7.75
CA HIS A 124 5.85 7.15 6.35
C HIS A 124 5.78 5.81 5.62
N LEU A 125 4.89 5.70 4.63
CA LEU A 125 4.81 4.56 3.71
C LEU A 125 5.23 5.03 2.31
N GLY A 126 6.11 4.26 1.69
CA GLY A 126 6.60 4.51 0.32
C GLY A 126 6.65 3.22 -0.50
N GLY A 127 6.39 3.31 -1.79
CA GLY A 127 6.53 2.16 -2.68
C GLY A 127 6.31 2.50 -4.14
N VAL A 128 6.64 1.54 -4.99
CA VAL A 128 6.43 1.60 -6.44
C VAL A 128 5.16 0.83 -6.78
N VAL A 129 4.28 1.45 -7.58
CA VAL A 129 3.01 0.86 -7.99
C VAL A 129 2.90 0.90 -9.51
N LYS A 130 2.51 -0.23 -10.12
CA LYS A 130 2.20 -0.30 -11.55
C LYS A 130 0.75 0.11 -11.82
N TYR A 131 0.50 0.68 -13.00
CA TYR A 131 -0.82 1.18 -13.43
C TYR A 131 -1.43 2.27 -12.52
N PRO A 132 -0.72 3.36 -12.20
CA PRO A 132 -1.15 4.35 -11.21
C PRO A 132 -2.36 5.19 -11.64
N HIS A 133 -2.61 5.35 -12.94
CA HIS A 133 -3.87 5.91 -13.44
C HIS A 133 -5.10 5.09 -13.01
N SER A 134 -4.90 3.86 -12.55
CA SER A 134 -5.95 2.97 -12.05
C SER A 134 -6.11 2.97 -10.53
N ILE A 135 -5.24 3.65 -9.77
CA ILE A 135 -5.29 3.64 -8.29
C ILE A 135 -5.94 4.89 -7.69
N VAL A 136 -5.99 5.98 -8.46
CA VAL A 136 -6.64 7.23 -8.07
C VAL A 136 -8.13 7.19 -8.39
N ASN A 137 -8.95 7.66 -7.45
CA ASN A 137 -10.41 7.69 -7.49
C ASN A 137 -11.04 6.32 -7.84
N THR A 138 -10.35 5.23 -7.50
CA THR A 138 -10.77 3.86 -7.80
C THR A 138 -10.74 3.04 -6.50
N PRO A 139 -11.78 2.25 -6.18
CA PRO A 139 -11.74 1.33 -5.05
C PRO A 139 -10.66 0.28 -5.25
N LEU A 140 -9.80 0.13 -4.24
CA LEU A 140 -8.73 -0.87 -4.18
C LEU A 140 -9.06 -1.90 -3.10
N ASN A 141 -8.69 -3.15 -3.36
CA ASN A 141 -8.49 -4.13 -2.31
C ASN A 141 -7.14 -3.83 -1.65
N ILE A 142 -7.08 -3.89 -0.33
CA ILE A 142 -5.86 -3.66 0.43
C ILE A 142 -5.57 -4.80 1.37
N GLN A 143 -4.28 -5.08 1.58
CA GLN A 143 -3.84 -5.94 2.66
C GLN A 143 -2.80 -5.21 3.50
N LEU A 144 -3.05 -5.15 4.80
CA LEU A 144 -2.16 -4.58 5.80
C LEU A 144 -1.38 -5.71 6.47
N TYR A 145 -0.07 -5.69 6.30
CA TYR A 145 0.86 -6.56 6.99
C TYR A 145 1.59 -5.76 8.06
N ILE A 146 1.54 -6.23 9.30
CA ILE A 146 2.28 -5.59 10.41
C ILE A 146 3.25 -6.61 10.99
N TYR A 147 4.53 -6.31 10.84
CA TYR A 147 5.64 -7.08 11.37
C TYR A 147 6.34 -6.30 12.50
N PRO A 148 7.18 -6.96 13.32
CA PRO A 148 7.87 -6.30 14.43
C PRO A 148 8.78 -5.11 14.04
N ARG A 149 9.15 -4.95 12.76
CA ARG A 149 10.08 -3.90 12.30
C ARG A 149 9.57 -3.07 11.12
N ASN A 150 8.47 -3.48 10.50
CA ASN A 150 7.93 -2.80 9.34
C ASN A 150 6.42 -3.07 9.18
N ILE A 151 5.76 -2.13 8.55
CA ILE A 151 4.39 -2.22 8.06
C ILE A 151 4.44 -2.24 6.53
N ILE A 152 3.60 -3.07 5.93
CA ILE A 152 3.43 -3.14 4.47
C ILE A 152 1.96 -2.96 4.17
N LEU A 153 1.64 -2.04 3.27
CA LEU A 153 0.31 -1.88 2.69
C LEU A 153 0.35 -2.34 1.23
N ARG A 154 -0.20 -3.53 0.97
CA ARG A 154 -0.36 -4.08 -0.37
C ARG A 154 -1.59 -3.51 -1.04
N LEU A 155 -1.44 -3.10 -2.29
CA LEU A 155 -2.50 -2.55 -3.13
C LEU A 155 -2.88 -3.55 -4.23
N LEU A 156 -4.18 -3.81 -4.35
CA LEU A 156 -4.76 -4.77 -5.27
C LEU A 156 -5.96 -4.14 -5.99
N LYS A 157 -6.18 -4.52 -7.25
CA LYS A 157 -7.43 -4.23 -7.98
C LYS A 157 -8.11 -5.56 -8.31
N GLY A 158 -9.12 -5.93 -7.53
CA GLY A 158 -9.59 -7.31 -7.53
C GLY A 158 -8.45 -8.22 -7.06
N ASN A 159 -8.04 -9.15 -7.92
CA ASN A 159 -6.90 -10.04 -7.66
C ASN A 159 -5.58 -9.54 -8.28
N VAL A 160 -5.61 -8.40 -8.98
CA VAL A 160 -4.43 -7.87 -9.67
C VAL A 160 -3.52 -7.16 -8.67
N TYR A 161 -2.32 -7.69 -8.48
CA TYR A 161 -1.29 -7.06 -7.64
C TYR A 161 -0.75 -5.79 -8.31
N LEU A 162 -0.84 -4.67 -7.61
CA LEU A 162 -0.39 -3.37 -8.13
C LEU A 162 0.96 -2.96 -7.56
N GLY A 163 1.22 -3.29 -6.29
CA GLY A 163 2.44 -2.95 -5.58
C GLY A 163 2.27 -2.93 -4.06
N ASP A 164 3.38 -2.74 -3.37
CA ASP A 164 3.45 -2.71 -1.90
C ASP A 164 4.07 -1.40 -1.42
N LEU A 165 3.42 -0.74 -0.47
CA LEU A 165 3.97 0.41 0.24
C LEU A 165 4.60 -0.06 1.55
N TYR A 166 5.90 0.17 1.72
CA TYR A 166 6.66 -0.22 2.89
C TYR A 166 6.83 0.96 3.83
N SER A 167 6.75 0.72 5.13
CA SER A 167 7.22 1.69 6.11
C SER A 167 8.74 1.75 6.06
N VAL A 168 9.29 2.97 6.17
CA VAL A 168 10.69 3.14 6.59
C VAL A 168 10.88 2.42 7.94
N GLN A 169 12.02 1.76 8.16
CA GLN A 169 12.25 0.91 9.35
C GLN A 169 11.74 1.56 10.64
N GLN A 170 10.80 0.89 11.31
CA GLN A 170 10.23 1.37 12.56
C GLN A 170 10.67 0.46 13.70
N ASN A 171 11.65 0.93 14.48
CA ASN A 171 12.21 0.17 15.60
C ASN A 171 11.28 0.10 16.83
N HIS A 172 10.10 0.72 16.78
CA HIS A 172 9.18 0.87 17.92
C HIS A 172 7.83 0.16 17.75
N ILE A 173 7.67 -0.69 16.73
CA ILE A 173 6.45 -1.50 16.57
C ILE A 173 6.51 -2.68 17.55
N LEU A 174 5.80 -2.55 18.68
CA LEU A 174 5.68 -3.62 19.68
C LEU A 174 4.62 -4.63 19.26
N ILE A 175 4.92 -5.46 18.27
CA ILE A 175 4.10 -6.61 17.87
C ILE A 175 4.90 -7.91 17.99
N THR A 176 4.29 -8.93 18.60
CA THR A 176 4.93 -10.22 18.91
C THR A 176 4.79 -11.27 17.81
N TYR A 177 3.84 -11.11 16.88
CA TYR A 177 3.62 -12.00 15.74
C TYR A 177 3.11 -11.22 14.51
N PRO A 178 3.44 -11.64 13.28
CA PRO A 178 2.92 -11.01 12.08
C PRO A 178 1.38 -10.96 12.06
N ILE A 179 0.82 -9.79 11.76
CA ILE A 179 -0.62 -9.61 11.60
C ILE A 179 -0.91 -9.30 10.14
N VAL A 180 -1.89 -9.99 9.56
CA VAL A 180 -2.36 -9.74 8.19
C VAL A 180 -3.86 -9.47 8.21
N LEU A 181 -4.25 -8.34 7.64
CA LEU A 181 -5.63 -7.89 7.61
C LEU A 181 -5.99 -7.41 6.21
N SER A 182 -7.23 -7.62 5.79
CA SER A 182 -7.70 -7.27 4.45
C SER A 182 -8.86 -6.27 4.51
N GLY A 183 -8.92 -5.37 3.55
CA GLY A 183 -9.95 -4.34 3.49
C GLY A 183 -10.05 -3.70 2.12
N ILE A 184 -10.62 -2.50 2.11
CA ILE A 184 -10.75 -1.67 0.92
C ILE A 184 -10.18 -0.27 1.18
N GLY A 185 -9.72 0.40 0.13
CA GLY A 185 -9.30 1.80 0.24
C GLY A 185 -9.22 2.51 -1.09
N THR A 186 -9.10 3.83 -1.05
CA THR A 186 -9.09 4.68 -2.24
C THR A 186 -8.14 5.85 -2.04
N PHE A 187 -7.34 6.15 -3.06
CA PHE A 187 -6.66 7.44 -3.17
C PHE A 187 -7.57 8.45 -3.83
N ASN A 188 -7.83 9.62 -3.24
CA ASN A 188 -8.61 10.68 -3.87
C ASN A 188 -7.73 11.88 -4.19
N LEU A 189 -7.88 12.46 -5.37
CA LEU A 189 -7.23 13.75 -5.68
C LEU A 189 -7.75 14.82 -4.73
N PHE A 190 -6.85 15.70 -4.28
CA PHE A 190 -7.30 16.94 -3.66
C PHE A 190 -8.09 17.74 -4.68
N GLN A 191 -9.37 17.95 -4.42
CA GLN A 191 -10.14 18.98 -5.10
C GLN A 191 -9.80 20.30 -4.40
N HIS A 192 -9.19 21.23 -5.13
CA HIS A 192 -9.17 22.63 -4.69
C HIS A 192 -10.63 23.08 -4.61
N GLN A 193 -11.12 23.33 -3.39
CA GLN A 193 -12.32 24.11 -3.15
C GLN A 193 -11.98 25.60 -3.19
#